data_AF-H9MA87-F1
#
_entry.id   AF-H9MA87-F1
#
_cell.length_a   1.000
_cell.length_b   1.000
_cell.length_c   1.000
_cell.angle_alpha   90.00
_cell.angle_beta   90.00
_cell.angle_gamma   90.00
#
_symmetry.space_group_name_H-M   'P 1'
#
loop_
_entity.id
_entity.type
_entity.pdbx_description
1 polymer ?
#
loop_
_entity_poly.entity_id
_entity_poly.type
_entity_poly.pdbx_seq_one_letter_code
_entity_poly.pdbx_strand_id
1 'polypeptide(L)' 'CEQFPTLPPDLQRKIAEELDRSPGEILKKLEDIRNKII' A
#
# COMPACT_ATOMS: atom_id res chain seq x y z
N CYS A 1 -6.89 1.52 3.92
CA CYS A 1 -5.49 1.07 4.12
C CYS A 1 -5.35 -0.44 3.98
N GLU A 2 -6.01 -1.26 4.78
CA GLU A 2 -5.86 -2.74 4.75
C GLU A 2 -6.38 -3.41 3.47
N GLN A 3 -7.31 -2.74 2.76
CA GLN A 3 -7.82 -3.21 1.47
C GLN A 3 -6.91 -2.87 0.29
N PHE A 4 -5.85 -2.07 0.48
CA PHE A 4 -4.94 -1.69 -0.61
C PHE A 4 -4.38 -2.89 -1.39
N PRO A 5 -3.93 -4.00 -0.74
CA PRO A 5 -3.43 -5.17 -1.45
C PRO A 5 -4.51 -5.91 -2.27
N THR A 6 -5.79 -5.72 -1.96
CA THR A 6 -6.92 -6.38 -2.66
C THR A 6 -7.46 -5.56 -3.82
N LEU A 7 -7.00 -4.32 -4.00
CA LEU A 7 -7.40 -3.48 -5.12
C LEU A 7 -6.81 -4.02 -6.43
N PRO A 8 -7.47 -3.79 -7.58
CA PRO A 8 -6.88 -4.09 -8.88
C PRO A 8 -5.53 -3.38 -9.06
N PRO A 9 -4.56 -3.97 -9.78
CA PRO A 9 -3.22 -3.40 -9.94
C PRO A 9 -3.20 -1.96 -10.47
N ASP A 10 -4.10 -1.63 -11.41
CA ASP A 10 -4.19 -0.29 -12.00
C ASP A 10 -4.63 0.75 -10.96
N LEU A 11 -5.53 0.37 -10.06
CA LEU A 11 -5.98 1.25 -8.98
C LEU A 11 -4.90 1.42 -7.91
N GLN A 12 -4.14 0.35 -7.61
CA GLN A 12 -2.99 0.46 -6.71
C GLN A 12 -1.93 1.42 -7.27
N ARG A 13 -1.64 1.36 -8.58
CA ARG A 13 -0.70 2.29 -9.23
C ARG A 13 -1.20 3.73 -9.16
N LYS A 14 -2.45 3.99 -9.54
CA LYS A 14 -3.03 5.34 -9.51
C LYS A 14 -2.95 5.97 -8.12
N ILE A 15 -3.34 5.22 -7.09
CA ILE A 15 -3.25 5.70 -5.70
C ILE A 15 -1.80 5.92 -5.28
N ALA A 16 -0.87 5.05 -5.70
CA ALA A 16 0.54 5.21 -5.36
C ALA A 16 1.16 6.45 -6.03
N GLU A 17 0.82 6.70 -7.30
CA GLU A 17 1.23 7.89 -8.05
C GLU A 17 0.71 9.18 -7.39
N GLU A 18 -0.56 9.22 -6.97
CA GLU A 18 -1.14 10.35 -6.23
C GLU A 18 -0.44 10.63 -4.88
N LEU A 19 0.28 9.65 -4.34
CA LEU A 19 1.02 9.73 -3.08
C LEU A 19 2.53 9.89 -3.28
N ASP A 20 3.00 10.10 -4.53
CA ASP A 20 4.42 10.12 -4.92
C ASP A 20 5.18 8.90 -4.41
N ARG A 21 4.55 7.72 -4.49
CA ARG A 21 5.07 6.44 -4.01
C ARG A 21 4.89 5.34 -5.05
N SER A 22 5.56 4.22 -4.82
CA SER A 22 5.28 2.96 -5.49
C SER A 22 4.30 2.10 -4.67
N PRO A 23 3.50 1.22 -5.32
CA PRO A 23 2.63 0.28 -4.61
C PRO A 23 3.40 -0.59 -3.60
N GLY A 24 4.64 -0.96 -3.92
CA GLY A 24 5.52 -1.74 -3.03
C GLY A 24 5.89 -1.01 -1.74
N GLU A 25 6.15 0.30 -1.80
CA GLU A 25 6.42 1.11 -0.60
C GLU A 25 5.19 1.23 0.31
N ILE A 26 4.00 1.32 -0.29
CA ILE A 26 2.74 1.33 0.46
C ILE A 26 2.54 -0.02 1.15
N LEU A 27 2.71 -1.13 0.44
CA LEU A 27 2.60 -2.49 1.00
C LEU A 27 3.59 -2.70 2.15
N LYS A 28 4.86 -2.33 1.96
CA LYS A 28 5.88 -2.42 3.01
C LYS A 28 5.49 -1.61 4.24
N LYS A 29 4.98 -0.39 4.05
CA LYS A 29 4.55 0.45 5.17
C LYS A 29 3.34 -0.14 5.91
N LEU A 30 2.40 -0.76 5.20
CA LEU A 30 1.26 -1.46 5.81
C LEU A 30 1.73 -2.68 6.62
N GLU A 31 2.69 -3.44 6.09
CA GLU A 31 3.31 -4.56 6.80
C GLU A 31 4.07 -4.10 8.05
N ASP A 32 4.89 -3.04 7.95
CA ASP A 32 5.63 -2.48 9.08
C ASP A 32 4.69 -2.02 10.21
N ILE A 33 3.52 -1.45 9.86
CA ILE A 33 2.51 -1.04 10.85
C ILE A 33 1.88 -2.27 11.52
N ARG A 34 1.52 -3.30 10.75
CA ARG A 34 0.95 -4.55 11.29
C ARG A 34 1.93 -5.23 12.25
N ASN A 35 3.20 -5.29 11.90
CA ASN A 35 4.23 -5.94 12.70
C ASN A 35 4.59 -5.17 13.99
N LYS A 36 4.22 -3.90 14.11
CA LYS A 36 4.41 -3.10 15.34
C LYS A 36 3.27 -3.24 16.36
N ILE A 37 2.15 -3.83 15.96
CA ILE A 37 0.97 -4.04 16.81
C ILE A 37 1.01 -5.43 17.49
N ILE A 38 1.90 -6.33 17.03
CA ILE A 38 2.08 -7.70 17.51
C ILE A 38 3.25 -7.77 18.49
#